data_AF-A0A315SZ40-F1
#
_entry.id   AF-A0A315SZ40-F1
#
_cell.length_a   1.000
_cell.length_b   1.000
_cell.length_c   1.000
_cell.angle_alpha   90.00
_cell.angle_beta   90.00
_cell.angle_gamma   90.00
#
_symmetry.space_group_name_H-M   'P 1'
#
loop_
_entity.id
_entity.type
_entity.pdbx_description
1 polymer ?
#
loop_
_entity_poly.entity_id
_entity_poly.type
_entity_poly.pdbx_seq_one_letter_code
_entity_poly.pdbx_strand_id
1 'polypeptide(L)'
;MPFTDPFMGKVAIVTGAAQGLGLDYAMALAARGARVVISDLGTDRSGEGQDPMAVSAAFETLRARGFDVVAHIGQLEHEDACRQLVELAIEHFGALDILIHNAGWVDYQGIENQEQAFLDRALGISVHAPVWLAKHAWQHLKRSSAPRIVLTTSDRAMYQRYAQPGLVAYAAGKMAQVGIMNALSMEGQEHGILVNAISPVAKTRMWGISQAPQELKPEWVTPGVLYLASGLCHDTGYILRASNGQFTATRLCENSGVSYPRDLARVEAASLAEVAARWSRIKECHYVPVKVANTRADLGESPVWDAQTGALYFVDITGGRINRLLPEGEVERLYESAARIGALALTDRGNLIFTEDSSAVLLDLACGRIRQYSVPVHPRSTYRFNDGACDPQGRFVTGLMDEVPSGGTGALFRFDGQLSDEVIHCGLALPNGLAWSADGQTLFFVDSVARKIYRAEYPAEGRLEQVSLFAETPAELGRPDGIALDREGGLWVCQFNGSCLLHYDRHGHLTEQVVMPVPRPTSCCFGGENLDTLYITTARVGMAPAQLRHYPDAGDLYAIRPEVGGIARHAFKE
;
A
#
# COMPACT_ATOMS: atom_id res chain seq x y z
N MET A 1 -29.14 6.76 14.63
CA MET A 1 -29.10 6.15 15.98
C MET A 1 -27.90 6.74 16.70
N PRO A 2 -27.93 7.03 18.02
CA PRO A 2 -26.71 7.41 18.71
C PRO A 2 -25.68 6.29 18.53
N PHE A 3 -24.49 6.63 18.03
CA PHE A 3 -23.38 5.67 17.93
C PHE A 3 -23.06 5.21 19.36
N THR A 4 -23.53 4.03 19.72
CA THR A 4 -23.06 3.35 20.93
C THR A 4 -21.60 2.95 20.70
N ASP A 5 -20.73 3.33 21.63
CA ASP A 5 -19.32 2.95 21.59
C ASP A 5 -19.19 1.42 21.42
N PRO A 6 -18.34 0.92 20.50
CA PRO A 6 -18.25 -0.52 20.20
C PRO A 6 -17.85 -1.39 21.40
N PHE A 7 -17.32 -0.79 22.47
CA PHE A 7 -16.87 -1.50 23.67
C PHE A 7 -17.89 -1.49 24.80
N MET A 8 -18.98 -0.73 24.69
CA MET A 8 -19.96 -0.61 25.76
C MET A 8 -20.54 -1.97 26.17
N GLY A 9 -20.30 -2.36 27.44
CA GLY A 9 -20.78 -3.62 28.01
C GLY A 9 -19.97 -4.87 27.62
N LYS A 10 -18.95 -4.73 26.77
CA LYS A 10 -18.05 -5.84 26.36
C LYS A 10 -17.13 -6.25 27.50
N VAL A 11 -16.76 -7.53 27.55
CA VAL A 11 -15.79 -8.06 28.50
C VAL A 11 -14.47 -8.33 27.80
N ALA A 12 -13.39 -7.73 28.31
CA ALA A 12 -12.06 -7.85 27.73
C ALA A 12 -11.05 -8.41 28.73
N ILE A 13 -10.21 -9.36 28.30
CA ILE A 13 -8.99 -9.76 29.00
C ILE A 13 -7.80 -9.07 28.34
N VAL A 14 -6.94 -8.42 29.12
CA VAL A 14 -5.66 -7.85 28.65
C VAL A 14 -4.51 -8.41 29.48
N THR A 15 -3.59 -9.13 28.85
CA THR A 15 -2.39 -9.68 29.51
C THR A 15 -1.19 -8.73 29.42
N GLY A 16 -0.30 -8.77 30.40
CA GLY A 16 0.83 -7.85 30.49
C GLY A 16 0.37 -6.41 30.75
N ALA A 17 -0.66 -6.26 31.59
CA ALA A 17 -1.40 -5.03 31.78
C ALA A 17 -1.06 -4.28 33.07
N ALA A 18 0.02 -4.65 33.78
CA ALA A 18 0.48 -3.88 34.93
C ALA A 18 1.09 -2.51 34.55
N GLN A 19 1.62 -2.37 33.33
CA GLN A 19 2.28 -1.15 32.86
C GLN A 19 2.36 -1.06 31.34
N GLY A 20 2.88 0.06 30.82
CA GLY A 20 3.22 0.23 29.40
C GLY A 20 2.01 0.11 28.47
N LEU A 21 2.19 -0.61 27.35
CA LEU A 21 1.16 -0.79 26.33
C LEU A 21 -0.10 -1.49 26.87
N GLY A 22 0.05 -2.58 27.63
CA GLY A 22 -1.09 -3.34 28.14
C GLY A 22 -1.96 -2.53 29.09
N LEU A 23 -1.34 -1.73 29.98
CA LEU A 23 -2.08 -0.82 30.86
C LEU A 23 -2.83 0.26 30.08
N ASP A 24 -2.20 0.82 29.03
CA ASP A 24 -2.85 1.83 28.19
C ASP A 24 -4.06 1.25 27.42
N TYR A 25 -3.93 0.02 26.91
CA TYR A 25 -5.04 -0.70 26.27
C TYR A 25 -6.20 -0.94 27.26
N ALA A 26 -5.89 -1.46 28.46
CA ALA A 26 -6.89 -1.72 29.49
C ALA A 26 -7.62 -0.44 29.90
N MET A 27 -6.88 0.65 30.13
CA MET A 27 -7.44 1.96 30.47
C MET A 27 -8.33 2.51 29.34
N ALA A 28 -7.91 2.38 28.09
CA ALA A 28 -8.65 2.91 26.95
C ALA A 28 -9.93 2.11 26.62
N LEU A 29 -9.92 0.79 26.85
CA LEU A 29 -11.11 -0.07 26.79
C LEU A 29 -12.10 0.29 27.91
N ALA A 30 -11.61 0.36 29.15
CA ALA A 30 -12.44 0.66 30.31
C ALA A 30 -13.08 2.06 30.22
N ALA A 31 -12.33 3.07 29.76
CA ALA A 31 -12.85 4.43 29.53
C ALA A 31 -13.99 4.49 28.49
N ARG A 32 -14.14 3.45 27.66
CA ARG A 32 -15.17 3.30 26.63
C ARG A 32 -16.33 2.39 27.07
N GLY A 33 -16.33 1.95 28.34
CA GLY A 33 -17.41 1.15 28.92
C GLY A 33 -17.21 -0.36 28.80
N ALA A 34 -16.00 -0.83 28.45
CA ALA A 34 -15.67 -2.25 28.61
C ALA A 34 -15.47 -2.60 30.09
N ARG A 35 -15.81 -3.83 30.43
CA ARG A 35 -15.46 -4.49 31.69
C ARG A 35 -14.16 -5.25 31.47
N VAL A 36 -13.13 -4.98 32.27
CA VAL A 36 -11.76 -5.40 31.93
C VAL A 36 -11.16 -6.32 33.00
N VAL A 37 -10.61 -7.44 32.58
CA VAL A 37 -9.71 -8.26 33.39
C VAL A 37 -8.27 -7.93 33.01
N ILE A 38 -7.49 -7.42 33.95
CA ILE A 38 -6.05 -7.21 33.77
C ILE A 38 -5.28 -8.41 34.34
N SER A 39 -4.32 -8.93 33.59
CA SER A 39 -3.45 -10.00 34.06
C SER A 39 -1.99 -9.62 33.91
N ASP A 40 -1.19 -9.94 34.93
CA ASP A 40 0.26 -9.80 34.86
C ASP A 40 0.95 -10.86 35.74
N LEU A 41 2.23 -11.10 35.47
CA LEU A 41 3.08 -11.94 36.31
C LEU A 41 3.42 -11.21 37.63
N GLY A 42 3.42 -9.88 37.59
CA GLY A 42 3.88 -9.05 38.69
C GLY A 42 5.38 -9.28 38.90
N THR A 43 6.21 -8.89 37.93
CA THR A 43 7.69 -8.91 38.07
C THR A 43 8.20 -7.53 38.48
N ASP A 44 9.41 -7.47 39.04
CA ASP A 44 10.01 -6.18 39.38
C ASP A 44 10.44 -5.38 38.12
N ARG A 45 11.06 -4.22 38.35
CA ARG A 45 11.40 -3.20 37.34
C ARG A 45 12.36 -3.69 36.23
N SER A 46 13.03 -4.83 36.36
CA SER A 46 13.94 -5.41 35.34
C SER A 46 13.37 -6.63 34.60
N GLY A 47 12.17 -7.12 34.95
CA GLY A 47 11.64 -8.39 34.43
C GLY A 47 12.24 -9.64 35.11
N GLU A 48 13.12 -9.41 36.08
CA GLU A 48 13.56 -10.38 37.07
C GLU A 48 12.70 -10.24 38.34
N GLY A 49 12.64 -11.29 39.17
CA GLY A 49 11.87 -11.27 40.41
C GLY A 49 10.34 -11.22 40.26
N GLN A 50 9.62 -11.28 41.39
CA GLN A 50 8.17 -11.07 41.48
C GLN A 50 7.92 -9.81 42.32
N ASP A 51 7.32 -8.77 41.73
CA ASP A 51 6.63 -7.65 42.40
C ASP A 51 5.11 -7.74 42.20
N PRO A 52 4.40 -8.46 43.08
CA PRO A 52 2.94 -8.55 43.07
C PRO A 52 2.23 -7.18 43.22
N MET A 53 2.95 -6.13 43.62
CA MET A 53 2.37 -4.80 43.80
C MET A 53 2.11 -4.07 42.48
N ALA A 54 2.78 -4.44 41.38
CA ALA A 54 2.66 -3.71 40.11
C ALA A 54 1.25 -3.81 39.51
N VAL A 55 0.71 -5.03 39.38
CA VAL A 55 -0.66 -5.26 38.90
C VAL A 55 -1.70 -4.76 39.90
N SER A 56 -1.40 -4.83 41.20
CA SER A 56 -2.24 -4.26 42.25
C SER A 56 -2.33 -2.73 42.13
N ALA A 57 -1.23 -2.04 41.80
CA ALA A 57 -1.22 -0.59 41.60
C ALA A 57 -1.99 -0.17 40.34
N ALA A 58 -1.85 -0.92 39.24
CA ALA A 58 -2.63 -0.72 38.02
C ALA A 58 -4.13 -0.92 38.28
N PHE A 59 -4.49 -1.96 39.01
CA PHE A 59 -5.85 -2.25 39.45
C PHE A 59 -6.45 -1.09 40.25
N GLU A 60 -5.77 -0.65 41.31
CA GLU A 60 -6.23 0.47 42.13
C GLU A 60 -6.34 1.77 41.33
N THR A 61 -5.43 2.00 40.38
CA THR A 61 -5.49 3.17 39.48
C THR A 61 -6.74 3.16 38.60
N LEU A 62 -7.07 2.02 37.99
CA LEU A 62 -8.26 1.88 37.15
C LEU A 62 -9.55 1.95 37.97
N ARG A 63 -9.57 1.28 39.13
CA ARG A 63 -10.70 1.29 40.06
C ARG A 63 -10.98 2.69 40.62
N ALA A 64 -9.96 3.46 40.98
CA ALA A 64 -10.10 4.84 41.45
C ALA A 64 -10.73 5.78 40.41
N ARG A 65 -10.67 5.42 39.11
CA ARG A 65 -11.35 6.13 38.02
C ARG A 65 -12.80 5.69 37.81
N GLY A 66 -13.30 4.75 38.63
CA GLY A 66 -14.66 4.22 38.55
C GLY A 66 -14.85 3.17 37.46
N PHE A 67 -13.78 2.59 36.94
CA PHE A 67 -13.86 1.53 35.93
C PHE A 67 -14.21 0.18 36.54
N ASP A 68 -14.96 -0.63 35.78
CA ASP A 68 -15.32 -2.00 36.14
C ASP A 68 -14.19 -2.95 35.72
N VAL A 69 -13.30 -3.23 36.66
CA VAL A 69 -12.05 -3.95 36.44
C VAL A 69 -11.83 -5.01 37.52
N VAL A 70 -11.19 -6.12 37.17
CA VAL A 70 -10.66 -7.12 38.10
C VAL A 70 -9.24 -7.51 37.72
N ALA A 71 -8.41 -7.84 38.72
CA ALA A 71 -7.00 -8.18 38.52
C ALA A 71 -6.73 -9.66 38.76
N HIS A 72 -5.86 -10.21 37.91
CA HIS A 72 -5.33 -11.57 38.00
C HIS A 72 -3.81 -11.51 38.09
N ILE A 73 -3.24 -12.29 39.01
CA ILE A 73 -1.79 -12.48 39.14
C ILE A 73 -1.50 -13.94 38.84
N GLY A 74 -0.72 -14.21 37.79
CA GLY A 74 -0.44 -15.60 37.40
C GLY A 74 0.63 -15.75 36.34
N GLN A 75 1.28 -16.92 36.35
CA GLN A 75 2.32 -17.28 35.39
C GLN A 75 1.68 -17.91 34.14
N LEU A 76 1.44 -17.10 33.11
CA LEU A 76 0.72 -17.54 31.91
C LEU A 76 1.48 -18.57 31.05
N GLU A 77 2.72 -18.90 31.41
CA GLU A 77 3.47 -20.02 30.81
C GLU A 77 2.83 -21.38 31.14
N HIS A 78 2.06 -21.45 32.24
CA HIS A 78 1.35 -22.64 32.68
C HIS A 78 -0.14 -22.59 32.29
N GLU A 79 -0.66 -23.71 31.77
CA GLU A 79 -2.05 -23.82 31.33
C GLU A 79 -3.06 -23.49 32.43
N ASP A 80 -2.83 -23.97 33.67
CA ASP A 80 -3.74 -23.75 34.78
C ASP A 80 -3.95 -22.26 35.09
N ALA A 81 -2.91 -21.43 34.97
CA ALA A 81 -3.01 -19.99 35.15
C ALA A 81 -3.79 -19.32 34.01
N CYS A 82 -3.63 -19.80 32.77
CA CYS A 82 -4.45 -19.33 31.65
C CYS A 82 -5.93 -19.69 31.83
N ARG A 83 -6.23 -20.91 32.33
CA ARG A 83 -7.59 -21.35 32.65
C ARG A 83 -8.22 -20.46 33.72
N GLN A 84 -7.51 -20.26 34.84
CA GLN A 84 -7.96 -19.42 35.96
C GLN A 84 -8.24 -17.98 35.52
N LEU A 85 -7.41 -17.40 34.65
CA LEU A 85 -7.63 -16.06 34.11
C LEU A 85 -8.95 -15.98 33.32
N VAL A 86 -9.24 -16.96 32.47
CA VAL A 86 -10.50 -16.99 31.70
C VAL A 86 -11.68 -17.23 32.64
N GLU A 87 -11.57 -18.17 33.58
CA GLU A 87 -12.60 -18.47 34.58
C GLU A 87 -12.95 -17.22 35.41
N LEU A 88 -11.95 -16.43 35.83
CA LEU A 88 -12.18 -15.17 36.55
C LEU A 88 -13.04 -14.18 35.75
N ALA A 89 -12.82 -14.05 34.43
CA ALA A 89 -13.65 -13.19 33.58
C ALA A 89 -15.10 -13.65 33.55
N ILE A 90 -15.32 -14.97 33.48
CA ILE A 90 -16.65 -15.57 33.42
C ILE A 90 -17.35 -15.49 34.78
N GLU A 91 -16.67 -15.78 35.87
CA GLU A 91 -17.23 -15.70 37.22
C GLU A 91 -17.63 -14.27 37.59
N HIS A 92 -16.81 -13.28 37.21
CA HIS A 92 -17.03 -11.89 37.59
C HIS A 92 -17.98 -11.15 36.64
N PHE A 93 -17.87 -11.37 35.33
CA PHE A 93 -18.60 -10.60 34.31
C PHE A 93 -19.61 -11.41 33.49
N GLY A 94 -19.59 -12.75 33.58
CA GLY A 94 -20.51 -13.66 32.91
C GLY A 94 -20.24 -13.88 31.41
N ALA A 95 -19.22 -13.24 30.83
CA ALA A 95 -18.96 -13.27 29.40
C ALA A 95 -17.47 -13.01 29.09
N LEU A 96 -17.09 -13.27 27.83
CA LEU A 96 -15.80 -12.87 27.27
C LEU A 96 -16.00 -12.53 25.79
N ASP A 97 -15.66 -11.30 25.41
CA ASP A 97 -15.76 -10.81 24.03
C ASP A 97 -14.39 -10.57 23.40
N ILE A 98 -13.43 -10.09 24.18
CA ILE A 98 -12.14 -9.61 23.67
C ILE A 98 -11.01 -10.27 24.46
N LEU A 99 -10.03 -10.84 23.76
CA LEU A 99 -8.79 -11.35 24.34
C LEU A 99 -7.59 -10.63 23.69
N ILE A 100 -6.88 -9.81 24.47
CA ILE A 100 -5.64 -9.15 24.04
C ILE A 100 -4.46 -9.83 24.74
N HIS A 101 -3.73 -10.66 24.00
CA HIS A 101 -2.49 -11.26 24.49
C HIS A 101 -1.30 -10.33 24.21
N ASN A 102 -1.05 -9.42 25.15
CA ASN A 102 0.04 -8.45 25.08
C ASN A 102 1.25 -8.82 25.97
N ALA A 103 1.07 -9.71 26.95
CA ALA A 103 2.16 -10.18 27.79
C ALA A 103 3.35 -10.66 26.94
N GLY A 104 4.55 -10.29 27.36
CA GLY A 104 5.76 -10.61 26.63
C GLY A 104 6.98 -10.41 27.50
N TRP A 105 8.03 -11.13 27.14
CA TRP A 105 9.32 -11.07 27.79
C TRP A 105 10.40 -10.93 26.72
N VAL A 106 11.44 -10.16 27.01
CA VAL A 106 12.61 -10.06 26.16
C VAL A 106 13.84 -9.99 27.02
N ASP A 107 14.87 -10.68 26.57
CA ASP A 107 16.24 -10.50 27.01
C ASP A 107 17.16 -10.92 25.86
N TYR A 108 18.45 -10.64 25.96
CA TYR A 108 19.44 -10.87 24.92
C TYR A 108 20.38 -12.02 25.31
N GLN A 109 20.40 -13.08 24.51
CA GLN A 109 21.34 -14.17 24.69
C GLN A 109 21.82 -14.68 23.32
N GLY A 110 23.14 -14.58 23.08
CA GLY A 110 23.76 -15.08 21.86
C GLY A 110 23.51 -16.58 21.66
N ILE A 111 23.50 -17.04 20.41
CA ILE A 111 23.10 -18.43 20.08
C ILE A 111 23.97 -19.49 20.77
N GLU A 112 25.27 -19.23 20.95
CA GLU A 112 26.21 -20.14 21.62
C GLU A 112 25.99 -20.21 23.14
N ASN A 113 25.34 -19.21 23.73
CA ASN A 113 25.06 -19.13 25.16
C ASN A 113 23.60 -19.48 25.48
N GLN A 114 22.83 -19.97 24.50
CA GLN A 114 21.41 -20.23 24.71
C GLN A 114 21.20 -21.31 25.76
N GLU A 115 20.47 -20.94 26.82
CA GLU A 115 20.10 -21.85 27.90
C GLU A 115 18.68 -22.36 27.70
N GLN A 116 18.44 -23.63 28.05
CA GLN A 116 17.10 -24.22 27.95
C GLN A 116 16.06 -23.40 28.74
N ALA A 117 16.37 -22.99 29.98
CA ALA A 117 15.45 -22.21 30.80
C ALA A 117 15.09 -20.84 30.19
N PHE A 118 16.04 -20.22 29.49
CA PHE A 118 15.83 -18.95 28.78
C PHE A 118 14.86 -19.14 27.61
N LEU A 119 15.09 -20.18 26.82
CA LEU A 119 14.24 -20.53 25.68
C LEU A 119 12.83 -20.94 26.14
N ASP A 120 12.74 -21.80 27.16
CA ASP A 120 11.48 -22.29 27.72
C ASP A 120 10.63 -21.13 28.25
N ARG A 121 11.24 -20.13 28.91
CA ARG A 121 10.55 -18.91 29.34
C ARG A 121 10.04 -18.09 28.16
N ALA A 122 10.89 -17.83 27.16
CA ALA A 122 10.51 -17.04 25.98
C ALA A 122 9.36 -17.68 25.20
N LEU A 123 9.40 -19.00 25.01
CA LEU A 123 8.36 -19.76 24.30
C LEU A 123 7.12 -20.00 25.17
N GLY A 124 7.29 -20.19 26.47
CA GLY A 124 6.17 -20.31 27.41
C GLY A 124 5.24 -19.10 27.32
N ILE A 125 5.81 -17.89 27.38
CA ILE A 125 5.00 -16.68 27.32
C ILE A 125 4.51 -16.35 25.91
N SER A 126 5.30 -16.66 24.87
CA SER A 126 4.99 -16.24 23.48
C SER A 126 4.35 -17.33 22.61
N VAL A 127 4.24 -18.56 23.09
CA VAL A 127 3.67 -19.69 22.34
C VAL A 127 2.64 -20.42 23.19
N HIS A 128 2.99 -20.89 24.38
CA HIS A 128 2.05 -21.65 25.21
C HIS A 128 0.89 -20.78 25.69
N ALA A 129 1.19 -19.61 26.28
CA ALA A 129 0.19 -18.70 26.81
C ALA A 129 -0.93 -18.33 25.82
N PRO A 130 -0.66 -17.80 24.60
CA PRO A 130 -1.73 -17.45 23.66
C PRO A 130 -2.56 -18.67 23.22
N VAL A 131 -1.95 -19.85 23.09
CA VAL A 131 -2.67 -21.09 22.72
C VAL A 131 -3.59 -21.55 23.86
N TRP A 132 -3.11 -21.55 25.10
CA TRP A 132 -3.93 -21.91 26.27
C TRP A 132 -5.03 -20.90 26.56
N LEU A 133 -4.74 -19.60 26.43
CA LEU A 133 -5.76 -18.57 26.55
C LEU A 133 -6.84 -18.74 25.48
N ALA A 134 -6.45 -18.94 24.22
CA ALA A 134 -7.40 -19.18 23.14
C ALA A 134 -8.24 -20.44 23.41
N LYS A 135 -7.61 -21.57 23.78
CA LYS A 135 -8.28 -22.84 24.12
C LYS A 135 -9.39 -22.64 25.15
N HIS A 136 -9.07 -21.99 26.28
CA HIS A 136 -10.03 -21.82 27.38
C HIS A 136 -11.06 -20.72 27.08
N ALA A 137 -10.68 -19.66 26.36
CA ALA A 137 -11.59 -18.59 25.93
C ALA A 137 -12.57 -19.02 24.83
N TRP A 138 -12.22 -20.02 24.02
CA TRP A 138 -12.87 -20.32 22.73
C TRP A 138 -14.38 -20.50 22.86
N GLN A 139 -14.83 -21.32 23.81
CA GLN A 139 -16.26 -21.61 24.01
C GLN A 139 -17.08 -20.36 24.41
N HIS A 140 -16.43 -19.38 25.05
CA HIS A 140 -17.06 -18.13 25.47
C HIS A 140 -17.06 -17.13 24.32
N LEU A 141 -15.98 -17.05 23.56
CA LEU A 141 -15.89 -16.23 22.34
C LEU A 141 -16.95 -16.65 21.31
N LYS A 142 -17.23 -17.96 21.14
CA LYS A 142 -18.33 -18.44 20.27
C LYS A 142 -19.72 -17.91 20.67
N ARG A 143 -19.90 -17.48 21.92
CA ARG A 143 -21.16 -16.91 22.42
C ARG A 143 -21.20 -15.38 22.36
N SER A 144 -20.07 -14.74 22.06
CA SER A 144 -19.99 -13.29 21.90
C SER A 144 -20.65 -12.86 20.60
N SER A 145 -21.24 -11.66 20.61
CA SER A 145 -21.73 -10.99 19.39
C SER A 145 -20.63 -10.30 18.58
N ALA A 146 -19.43 -10.14 19.14
CA ALA A 146 -18.29 -9.56 18.46
C ALA A 146 -16.97 -10.12 19.03
N PRO A 147 -16.68 -11.42 18.84
CA PRO A 147 -15.48 -12.04 19.39
C PRO A 147 -14.22 -11.54 18.71
N ARG A 148 -13.21 -11.14 19.51
CA ARG A 148 -11.93 -10.60 19.03
C ARG A 148 -10.76 -11.19 19.78
N ILE A 149 -9.73 -11.59 19.04
CA ILE A 149 -8.43 -11.93 19.60
C ILE A 149 -7.37 -11.02 18.96
N VAL A 150 -6.58 -10.34 19.79
CA VAL A 150 -5.44 -9.53 19.36
C VAL A 150 -4.17 -10.08 19.97
N LEU A 151 -3.25 -10.50 19.12
CA LEU A 151 -1.94 -11.03 19.48
C LEU A 151 -0.85 -9.98 19.30
N THR A 152 0.25 -10.04 20.06
CA THR A 152 1.35 -9.05 19.95
C THR A 152 2.62 -9.66 19.35
N THR A 153 2.88 -9.35 18.08
CA THR A 153 4.13 -9.68 17.37
C THR A 153 5.14 -8.51 17.43
N SER A 154 6.18 -8.51 16.58
CA SER A 154 7.20 -7.45 16.54
C SER A 154 7.88 -7.33 15.18
N ASP A 155 8.10 -6.10 14.74
CA ASP A 155 8.87 -5.78 13.52
C ASP A 155 10.29 -6.37 13.55
N ARG A 156 10.88 -6.54 14.75
CA ARG A 156 12.19 -7.18 14.93
C ARG A 156 12.20 -8.67 14.63
N ALA A 157 11.03 -9.31 14.71
CA ALA A 157 10.83 -10.70 14.38
C ALA A 157 10.43 -10.86 12.90
N MET A 158 9.59 -9.94 12.40
CA MET A 158 9.04 -9.99 11.04
C MET A 158 10.03 -9.56 9.94
N TYR A 159 10.91 -8.60 10.21
CA TYR A 159 11.78 -8.03 9.18
C TYR A 159 13.26 -8.22 9.52
N GLN A 160 13.99 -8.88 8.62
CA GLN A 160 15.44 -9.11 8.77
C GLN A 160 16.21 -7.81 9.03
N ARG A 161 15.87 -6.70 8.36
CA ARG A 161 16.52 -5.39 8.55
C ARG A 161 16.39 -4.80 9.96
N TYR A 162 15.45 -5.29 10.77
CA TYR A 162 15.23 -4.84 12.15
C TYR A 162 15.62 -5.90 13.20
N ALA A 163 16.03 -7.09 12.75
CA ALA A 163 16.50 -8.15 13.60
C ALA A 163 17.76 -7.70 14.35
N GLN A 164 17.95 -8.22 15.57
CA GLN A 164 19.12 -7.94 16.39
C GLN A 164 19.80 -9.23 16.85
N PRO A 165 21.14 -9.27 16.92
CA PRO A 165 21.86 -10.36 17.56
C PRO A 165 21.37 -10.58 18.99
N GLY A 166 21.29 -11.85 19.41
CA GLY A 166 20.87 -12.23 20.77
C GLY A 166 19.35 -12.35 20.98
N LEU A 167 18.51 -11.99 20.00
CA LEU A 167 17.05 -12.07 20.11
C LEU A 167 16.43 -13.32 19.46
N VAL A 168 17.16 -14.42 19.32
CA VAL A 168 16.65 -15.61 18.60
C VAL A 168 15.36 -16.14 19.23
N ALA A 169 15.36 -16.39 20.55
CA ALA A 169 14.19 -16.91 21.26
C ALA A 169 13.01 -15.91 21.24
N TYR A 170 13.29 -14.62 21.39
CA TYR A 170 12.28 -13.56 21.28
C TYR A 170 11.66 -13.50 19.88
N ALA A 171 12.49 -13.50 18.83
CA ALA A 171 12.02 -13.45 17.45
C ALA A 171 11.19 -14.69 17.09
N ALA A 172 11.62 -15.88 17.52
CA ALA A 172 10.85 -17.11 17.37
C ALA A 172 9.47 -17.00 18.04
N GLY A 173 9.43 -16.56 19.31
CA GLY A 173 8.18 -16.35 20.03
C GLY A 173 7.26 -15.31 19.38
N LYS A 174 7.80 -14.19 18.92
CA LYS A 174 7.01 -13.14 18.25
C LYS A 174 6.53 -13.54 16.85
N MET A 175 7.30 -14.32 16.09
CA MET A 175 6.81 -14.88 14.83
C MET A 175 5.78 -15.99 15.04
N ALA A 176 5.84 -16.74 16.15
CA ALA A 176 4.82 -17.74 16.47
C ALA A 176 3.42 -17.11 16.60
N GLN A 177 3.32 -15.87 17.07
CA GLN A 177 2.05 -15.12 17.13
C GLN A 177 1.39 -15.00 15.75
N VAL A 178 2.19 -14.84 14.67
CA VAL A 178 1.67 -14.77 13.29
C VAL A 178 1.14 -16.12 12.84
N GLY A 179 1.83 -17.22 13.18
CA GLY A 179 1.35 -18.57 12.90
C GLY A 179 0.06 -18.90 13.64
N ILE A 180 -0.01 -18.57 14.93
CA ILE A 180 -1.20 -18.76 15.77
C ILE A 180 -2.37 -17.92 15.23
N MET A 181 -2.13 -16.66 14.85
CA MET A 181 -3.13 -15.79 14.24
C MET A 181 -3.73 -16.42 12.98
N ASN A 182 -2.89 -16.89 12.06
CA ASN A 182 -3.34 -17.48 10.80
C ASN A 182 -4.19 -18.73 11.04
N ALA A 183 -3.75 -19.64 11.93
CA ALA A 183 -4.48 -20.85 12.25
C ALA A 183 -5.83 -20.55 12.92
N LEU A 184 -5.84 -19.71 13.96
CA LEU A 184 -7.07 -19.38 14.68
C LEU A 184 -8.04 -18.53 13.84
N SER A 185 -7.54 -17.72 12.89
CA SER A 185 -8.41 -17.01 11.93
C SER A 185 -9.24 -17.96 11.09
N MET A 186 -8.64 -19.09 10.66
CA MET A 186 -9.34 -20.12 9.90
C MET A 186 -10.29 -20.93 10.78
N GLU A 187 -9.85 -21.36 11.98
CA GLU A 187 -10.72 -22.07 12.93
C GLU A 187 -11.91 -21.22 13.41
N GLY A 188 -11.72 -19.90 13.49
CA GLY A 188 -12.71 -18.94 13.96
C GLY A 188 -13.76 -18.53 12.93
N GLN A 189 -13.53 -18.82 11.64
CA GLN A 189 -14.31 -18.28 10.51
C GLN A 189 -15.81 -18.62 10.62
N GLU A 190 -16.16 -19.86 10.93
CA GLU A 190 -17.55 -20.31 11.06
C GLU A 190 -18.29 -19.66 12.25
N HIS A 191 -17.54 -19.09 13.21
CA HIS A 191 -18.07 -18.50 14.43
C HIS A 191 -17.90 -16.98 14.47
N GLY A 192 -17.36 -16.36 13.41
CA GLY A 192 -17.10 -14.92 13.35
C GLY A 192 -16.02 -14.43 14.33
N ILE A 193 -15.16 -15.33 14.82
CA ILE A 193 -14.03 -14.98 15.69
C ILE A 193 -12.92 -14.40 14.82
N LEU A 194 -12.69 -13.09 14.94
CA LEU A 194 -11.62 -12.41 14.20
C LEU A 194 -10.35 -12.39 15.05
N VAL A 195 -9.25 -12.84 14.45
CA VAL A 195 -7.94 -12.95 15.07
C VAL A 195 -6.94 -12.13 14.27
N ASN A 196 -6.36 -11.11 14.89
CA ASN A 196 -5.37 -10.24 14.26
C ASN A 196 -4.16 -10.06 15.18
N ALA A 197 -3.08 -9.52 14.63
CA ALA A 197 -1.89 -9.20 15.41
C ALA A 197 -1.53 -7.71 15.34
N ILE A 198 -0.91 -7.21 16.39
CA ILE A 198 -0.28 -5.89 16.43
C ILE A 198 1.24 -6.06 16.46
N SER A 199 1.95 -5.28 15.66
CA SER A 199 3.40 -5.06 15.75
C SER A 199 3.63 -3.62 16.25
N PRO A 200 3.68 -3.42 17.58
CA PRO A 200 3.80 -2.09 18.14
C PRO A 200 5.25 -1.64 18.22
N VAL A 201 5.49 -0.34 17.96
CA VAL A 201 6.74 0.33 18.31
C VAL A 201 6.43 1.40 19.34
N ALA A 202 6.72 1.07 20.60
CA ALA A 202 6.72 2.02 21.69
C ALA A 202 8.07 1.98 22.39
N LYS A 203 8.59 3.15 22.79
CA LYS A 203 9.70 3.28 23.74
C LYS A 203 9.16 2.86 25.10
N THR A 204 9.08 1.55 25.30
CA THR A 204 8.93 0.96 26.63
C THR A 204 10.32 0.88 27.27
N ARG A 205 10.41 0.69 28.59
CA ARG A 205 11.71 0.58 29.30
C ARG A 205 12.64 -0.54 28.77
N MET A 206 12.11 -1.43 27.92
CA MET A 206 12.84 -2.38 27.07
C MET A 206 13.99 -1.75 26.26
N TRP A 207 14.04 -0.42 26.18
CA TRP A 207 15.08 0.37 25.53
C TRP A 207 16.04 1.11 26.49
N GLY A 208 16.04 0.80 27.79
CA GLY A 208 17.01 1.35 28.76
C GLY A 208 16.80 2.83 29.14
N ILE A 209 15.61 3.41 28.91
CA ILE A 209 15.33 4.84 29.12
C ILE A 209 14.63 5.07 30.47
N SER A 210 15.13 6.02 31.27
CA SER A 210 14.59 6.41 32.58
C SER A 210 13.62 7.60 32.54
N GLN A 211 13.52 8.31 31.41
CA GLN A 211 12.61 9.45 31.19
C GLN A 211 11.47 9.08 30.23
N ALA A 212 10.32 9.76 30.37
CA ALA A 212 9.19 9.62 29.46
C ALA A 212 9.63 9.99 28.03
N PRO A 213 9.41 9.12 27.04
CA PRO A 213 9.95 9.33 25.72
C PRO A 213 9.18 10.43 24.97
N GLN A 214 9.90 11.30 24.25
CA GLN A 214 9.30 12.35 23.41
C GLN A 214 8.53 11.78 22.20
N GLU A 215 8.82 10.53 21.83
CA GLU A 215 8.30 9.80 20.68
C GLU A 215 8.05 8.33 21.06
N LEU A 216 7.30 7.57 20.26
CA LEU A 216 7.00 6.15 20.49
C LEU A 216 6.22 5.93 21.81
N LYS A 217 5.20 6.75 22.06
CA LYS A 217 4.35 6.64 23.24
C LYS A 217 3.30 5.53 23.09
N PRO A 218 2.93 4.81 24.16
CA PRO A 218 1.85 3.81 24.14
C PRO A 218 0.53 4.35 23.56
N GLU A 219 0.14 5.57 23.93
CA GLU A 219 -1.09 6.24 23.48
C GLU A 219 -1.20 6.40 21.95
N TRP A 220 -0.07 6.32 21.24
CA TRP A 220 0.00 6.41 19.78
C TRP A 220 -0.15 5.06 19.06
N VAL A 221 -0.11 3.95 19.80
CA VAL A 221 -0.37 2.60 19.31
C VAL A 221 -1.81 2.18 19.59
N THR A 222 -2.34 2.58 20.74
CA THR A 222 -3.64 2.18 21.28
C THR A 222 -4.82 2.29 20.31
N PRO A 223 -4.97 3.35 19.49
CA PRO A 223 -6.06 3.42 18.51
C PRO A 223 -6.11 2.22 17.56
N GLY A 224 -4.94 1.71 17.13
CA GLY A 224 -4.86 0.54 16.25
C GLY A 224 -5.30 -0.75 16.95
N VAL A 225 -4.89 -0.95 18.20
CA VAL A 225 -5.31 -2.13 19.00
C VAL A 225 -6.80 -2.08 19.29
N LEU A 226 -7.35 -0.92 19.61
CA LEU A 226 -8.80 -0.75 19.78
C LEU A 226 -9.55 -1.04 18.48
N TYR A 227 -9.08 -0.57 17.31
CA TYR A 227 -9.70 -0.92 16.04
C TYR A 227 -9.79 -2.44 15.85
N LEU A 228 -8.67 -3.16 16.00
CA LEU A 228 -8.62 -4.63 15.88
C LEU A 228 -9.50 -5.35 16.91
N ALA A 229 -9.64 -4.79 18.11
CA ALA A 229 -10.45 -5.33 19.19
C ALA A 229 -11.94 -4.92 19.13
N SER A 230 -12.36 -4.16 18.13
CA SER A 230 -13.72 -3.59 18.04
C SER A 230 -14.58 -4.27 16.98
N GLY A 231 -15.90 -4.04 17.06
CA GLY A 231 -16.85 -4.38 16.01
C GLY A 231 -16.66 -3.64 14.68
N LEU A 232 -15.78 -2.62 14.63
CA LEU A 232 -15.47 -1.85 13.41
C LEU A 232 -14.46 -2.57 12.51
N CYS A 233 -13.64 -3.46 13.07
CA CYS A 233 -12.76 -4.31 12.29
C CYS A 233 -13.55 -5.53 11.80
N HIS A 234 -13.57 -5.71 10.48
CA HIS A 234 -14.21 -6.83 9.79
C HIS A 234 -13.19 -7.83 9.23
N ASP A 235 -11.90 -7.54 9.37
CA ASP A 235 -10.80 -8.33 8.84
C ASP A 235 -10.26 -9.33 9.89
N THR A 236 -9.71 -10.44 9.41
CA THR A 236 -8.96 -11.42 10.22
C THR A 236 -7.67 -11.79 9.48
N GLY A 237 -6.65 -12.22 10.22
CA GLY A 237 -5.37 -12.62 9.62
C GLY A 237 -4.49 -11.45 9.17
N TYR A 238 -4.71 -10.25 9.72
CA TYR A 238 -3.88 -9.08 9.45
C TYR A 238 -2.95 -8.75 10.62
N ILE A 239 -1.76 -8.27 10.28
CA ILE A 239 -0.80 -7.69 11.22
C ILE A 239 -0.84 -6.18 11.06
N LEU A 240 -1.24 -5.45 12.11
CA LEU A 240 -1.20 -4.00 12.12
C LEU A 240 0.13 -3.52 12.71
N ARG A 241 0.95 -2.84 11.91
CA ARG A 241 2.14 -2.15 12.39
C ARG A 241 1.72 -0.78 12.91
N ALA A 242 2.16 -0.42 14.11
CA ALA A 242 1.74 0.81 14.77
C ALA A 242 2.92 1.53 15.43
N SER A 243 3.14 2.79 15.06
CA SER A 243 4.22 3.62 15.59
C SER A 243 3.91 5.10 15.38
N ASN A 244 4.08 5.95 16.39
CA ASN A 244 3.91 7.40 16.26
C ASN A 244 2.57 7.86 15.65
N GLY A 245 1.48 7.14 15.94
CA GLY A 245 0.14 7.46 15.43
C GLY A 245 -0.06 7.07 13.98
N GLN A 246 0.92 6.37 13.39
CA GLN A 246 0.89 5.84 12.04
C GLN A 246 0.62 4.34 12.09
N PHE A 247 -0.19 3.89 11.14
CA PHE A 247 -0.65 2.51 11.08
C PHE A 247 -0.45 1.97 9.66
N THR A 248 0.03 0.74 9.55
CA THR A 248 0.16 0.03 8.27
C THR A 248 -0.21 -1.42 8.47
N ALA A 249 -1.25 -1.89 7.78
CA ALA A 249 -1.62 -3.29 7.79
C ALA A 249 -0.70 -4.08 6.85
N THR A 250 -0.32 -5.30 7.24
CA THR A 250 0.48 -6.22 6.43
C THR A 250 0.06 -7.66 6.71
N ARG A 251 0.31 -8.55 5.74
CA ARG A 251 0.14 -10.00 5.85
C ARG A 251 1.10 -10.67 4.89
N LEU A 252 1.33 -11.97 5.07
CA LEU A 252 2.03 -12.77 4.06
C LEU A 252 1.07 -12.96 2.88
N CYS A 253 1.51 -12.59 1.68
CA CYS A 253 0.75 -12.75 0.44
C CYS A 253 1.52 -13.66 -0.50
N GLU A 254 0.82 -14.55 -1.20
CA GLU A 254 1.36 -15.30 -2.32
C GLU A 254 1.24 -14.50 -3.62
N ASN A 255 1.85 -14.98 -4.71
CA ASN A 255 1.56 -14.44 -6.04
C ASN A 255 0.14 -14.86 -6.45
N SER A 256 -0.50 -14.12 -7.34
CA SER A 256 -1.79 -14.52 -7.93
C SER A 256 -1.62 -15.72 -8.84
N GLY A 257 -2.74 -16.42 -9.06
CA GLY A 257 -2.78 -17.66 -9.84
C GLY A 257 -2.27 -18.90 -9.10
N VAL A 258 -1.82 -18.77 -7.84
CA VAL A 258 -1.42 -19.92 -7.02
C VAL A 258 -2.61 -20.87 -6.81
N SER A 259 -2.40 -22.14 -7.17
CA SER A 259 -3.26 -23.27 -6.84
C SER A 259 -2.52 -24.19 -5.87
N TYR A 260 -2.39 -23.75 -4.62
CA TYR A 260 -1.67 -24.49 -3.59
C TYR A 260 -2.26 -25.91 -3.35
N PRO A 261 -1.42 -26.95 -3.14
CA PRO A 261 0.05 -26.96 -3.18
C PRO A 261 0.62 -27.33 -4.57
N ARG A 262 -0.21 -27.35 -5.62
CA ARG A 262 0.13 -27.95 -6.93
C ARG A 262 0.84 -26.99 -7.86
N ASP A 263 0.42 -25.73 -7.88
CA ASP A 263 0.99 -24.69 -8.73
C ASP A 263 1.23 -23.43 -7.89
N LEU A 264 2.48 -22.99 -7.84
CA LEU A 264 2.88 -21.76 -7.14
C LEU A 264 2.89 -20.53 -8.07
N ALA A 265 2.41 -20.69 -9.32
CA ALA A 265 2.38 -19.68 -10.38
C ALA A 265 3.73 -19.01 -10.57
N ARG A 266 4.81 -19.80 -10.59
CA ARG A 266 6.19 -19.30 -10.52
C ARG A 266 7.19 -20.03 -11.40
N VAL A 267 8.42 -19.51 -11.35
CA VAL A 267 9.60 -19.98 -12.08
C VAL A 267 9.80 -21.49 -11.88
N GLU A 268 9.62 -22.24 -12.96
CA GLU A 268 9.98 -23.66 -13.00
C GLU A 268 11.50 -23.82 -12.99
N ALA A 269 11.99 -24.88 -12.34
CA ALA A 269 13.38 -25.31 -12.40
C ALA A 269 13.48 -26.81 -12.13
N ALA A 270 14.19 -27.54 -12.98
CA ALA A 270 14.32 -29.00 -12.88
C ALA A 270 15.64 -29.46 -12.23
N SER A 271 16.56 -28.55 -11.95
CA SER A 271 17.88 -28.86 -11.38
C SER A 271 18.42 -27.76 -10.47
N LEU A 272 19.39 -28.11 -9.61
CA LEU A 272 20.10 -27.14 -8.76
C LEU A 272 20.74 -26.00 -9.58
N ALA A 273 21.32 -26.33 -10.74
CA ALA A 273 21.95 -25.36 -11.62
C ALA A 273 20.92 -24.38 -12.20
N GLU A 274 19.73 -24.87 -12.57
CA GLU A 274 18.63 -24.02 -13.03
C GLU A 274 18.09 -23.11 -11.92
N VAL A 275 17.93 -23.64 -10.69
CA VAL A 275 17.53 -22.82 -9.53
C VAL A 275 18.56 -21.71 -9.29
N ALA A 276 19.85 -22.02 -9.31
CA ALA A 276 20.91 -21.04 -9.13
C ALA A 276 20.92 -19.98 -10.23
N ALA A 277 20.79 -20.39 -11.50
CA ALA A 277 20.74 -19.48 -12.65
C ALA A 277 19.50 -18.58 -12.62
N ARG A 278 18.37 -19.09 -12.13
CA ARG A 278 17.09 -18.36 -12.06
C ARG A 278 16.84 -17.68 -10.71
N TRP A 279 17.79 -17.73 -9.77
CA TRP A 279 17.61 -17.25 -8.40
C TRP A 279 17.12 -15.81 -8.33
N SER A 280 17.63 -14.94 -9.20
CA SER A 280 17.20 -13.54 -9.27
C SER A 280 15.70 -13.39 -9.52
N ARG A 281 15.11 -14.20 -10.41
CA ARG A 281 13.67 -14.24 -10.67
C ARG A 281 12.91 -14.96 -9.56
N ILE A 282 13.49 -16.02 -8.98
CA ILE A 282 12.86 -16.79 -7.90
C ILE A 282 12.64 -15.92 -6.66
N LYS A 283 13.56 -14.98 -6.35
CA LYS A 283 13.47 -14.14 -5.14
C LYS A 283 12.69 -12.82 -5.30
N GLU A 284 12.07 -12.56 -6.45
CA GLU A 284 11.24 -11.36 -6.66
C GLU A 284 9.90 -11.50 -5.91
N CYS A 285 9.68 -10.76 -4.83
CA CYS A 285 8.41 -10.75 -4.09
C CYS A 285 7.66 -9.44 -4.36
N HIS A 286 6.43 -9.49 -4.92
CA HIS A 286 5.44 -8.38 -5.07
C HIS A 286 5.96 -7.01 -5.53
N TYR A 287 5.56 -6.58 -6.74
CA TYR A 287 5.80 -5.28 -7.40
C TYR A 287 6.75 -4.30 -6.69
N VAL A 288 8.02 -4.66 -6.52
CA VAL A 288 9.02 -3.72 -6.00
C VAL A 288 9.36 -2.79 -7.15
N PRO A 289 9.03 -1.48 -7.07
CA PRO A 289 9.42 -0.56 -8.12
C PRO A 289 10.94 -0.50 -8.21
N VAL A 290 11.47 -0.91 -9.34
CA VAL A 290 12.90 -0.86 -9.62
C VAL A 290 13.17 0.41 -10.40
N LYS A 291 14.11 1.23 -9.92
CA LYS A 291 14.58 2.37 -10.70
C LYS A 291 15.33 1.85 -11.93
N VAL A 292 14.87 2.22 -13.12
CA VAL A 292 15.45 1.78 -14.39
C VAL A 292 16.38 2.83 -15.01
N ALA A 293 16.16 4.12 -14.73
CA ALA A 293 17.04 5.18 -15.23
C ALA A 293 17.03 6.43 -14.35
N ASN A 294 18.18 7.11 -14.27
CA ASN A 294 18.33 8.39 -13.57
C ASN A 294 18.00 9.56 -14.51
N THR A 295 16.72 9.86 -14.69
CA THR A 295 16.26 10.90 -15.63
C THR A 295 16.17 12.28 -14.99
N ARG A 296 15.88 12.35 -13.68
CA ARG A 296 15.67 13.61 -12.93
C ARG A 296 14.76 14.61 -13.66
N ALA A 297 13.75 14.12 -14.37
CA ALA A 297 12.78 14.92 -15.08
C ALA A 297 12.08 15.86 -14.10
N ASP A 298 11.82 17.10 -14.54
CA ASP A 298 11.00 17.99 -13.71
C ASP A 298 9.55 17.48 -13.67
N LEU A 299 9.01 17.11 -14.83
CA LEU A 299 7.71 16.46 -14.97
C LEU A 299 7.79 15.36 -16.03
N GLY A 300 8.26 14.17 -15.66
CA GLY A 300 8.33 13.03 -16.57
C GLY A 300 6.94 12.51 -16.90
N GLU A 301 6.57 12.37 -18.17
CA GLU A 301 5.19 12.02 -18.59
C GLU A 301 5.17 11.21 -19.89
N SER A 302 3.96 10.81 -20.30
CA SER A 302 3.65 10.23 -21.61
C SER A 302 4.62 9.11 -22.06
N PRO A 303 4.90 8.09 -21.23
CA PRO A 303 5.75 6.99 -21.66
C PRO A 303 5.05 6.17 -22.76
N VAL A 304 5.79 5.80 -23.79
CA VAL A 304 5.33 4.94 -24.88
C VAL A 304 6.42 3.94 -25.27
N TRP A 305 6.05 2.67 -25.36
CA TRP A 305 6.94 1.57 -25.70
C TRP A 305 6.95 1.32 -27.21
N ASP A 306 8.15 1.29 -27.80
CA ASP A 306 8.36 0.85 -29.17
C ASP A 306 8.82 -0.61 -29.19
N ALA A 307 7.90 -1.50 -29.55
CA ALA A 307 8.17 -2.94 -29.63
C ALA A 307 9.17 -3.30 -30.74
N GLN A 308 9.37 -2.46 -31.76
CA GLN A 308 10.30 -2.76 -32.85
C GLN A 308 11.75 -2.57 -32.43
N THR A 309 12.03 -1.52 -31.66
CA THR A 309 13.39 -1.19 -31.21
C THR A 309 13.67 -1.63 -29.79
N GLY A 310 12.64 -1.96 -29.00
CA GLY A 310 12.77 -2.26 -27.58
C GLY A 310 13.07 -1.00 -26.74
N ALA A 311 12.76 0.19 -27.28
CA ALA A 311 13.02 1.46 -26.62
C ALA A 311 11.74 2.03 -25.97
N LEU A 312 11.93 2.77 -24.88
CA LEU A 312 10.86 3.53 -24.23
C LEU A 312 11.05 5.02 -24.47
N TYR A 313 10.07 5.68 -25.06
CA TYR A 313 10.05 7.13 -25.25
C TYR A 313 9.21 7.78 -24.16
N PHE A 314 9.59 8.97 -23.71
CA PHE A 314 8.86 9.72 -22.68
C PHE A 314 9.24 11.19 -22.73
N VAL A 315 8.43 12.06 -22.12
CA VAL A 315 8.66 13.51 -22.14
C VAL A 315 9.06 14.02 -20.75
N ASP A 316 9.72 15.17 -20.72
CA ASP A 316 9.80 16.03 -19.53
C ASP A 316 9.02 17.31 -19.86
N ILE A 317 7.77 17.43 -19.38
CA ILE A 317 6.84 18.48 -19.81
C ILE A 317 7.44 19.86 -19.55
N THR A 318 7.78 20.14 -18.28
CA THR A 318 8.31 21.45 -17.88
C THR A 318 9.73 21.66 -18.41
N GLY A 319 10.50 20.58 -18.55
CA GLY A 319 11.83 20.63 -19.15
C GLY A 319 11.84 20.83 -20.66
N GLY A 320 10.68 20.70 -21.34
CA GLY A 320 10.55 20.85 -22.79
C GLY A 320 11.33 19.80 -23.58
N ARG A 321 11.38 18.54 -23.12
CA ARG A 321 12.25 17.50 -23.72
C ARG A 321 11.49 16.25 -24.10
N ILE A 322 11.97 15.61 -25.17
CA ILE A 322 11.64 14.22 -25.52
C ILE A 322 12.88 13.37 -25.29
N ASN A 323 12.72 12.30 -24.52
CA ASN A 323 13.78 11.37 -24.16
C ASN A 323 13.45 9.96 -24.64
N ARG A 324 14.49 9.15 -24.79
CA ARG A 324 14.41 7.73 -25.14
C ARG A 324 15.32 6.92 -24.22
N LEU A 325 14.76 5.92 -23.55
CA LEU A 325 15.50 4.86 -22.87
C LEU A 325 15.77 3.74 -23.87
N LEU A 326 17.04 3.42 -24.10
CA LEU A 326 17.49 2.32 -24.93
C LEU A 326 17.43 0.98 -24.17
N PRO A 327 17.38 -0.18 -24.87
CA PRO A 327 17.41 -1.52 -24.25
C PRO A 327 18.59 -1.73 -23.30
N GLU A 328 19.72 -1.08 -23.58
CA GLU A 328 20.96 -1.14 -22.79
C GLU A 328 20.87 -0.34 -21.48
N GLY A 329 19.81 0.45 -21.28
CA GLY A 329 19.57 1.26 -20.09
C GLY A 329 20.06 2.71 -20.19
N GLU A 330 20.61 3.11 -21.34
CA GLU A 330 21.02 4.50 -21.57
C GLU A 330 19.83 5.40 -21.94
N VAL A 331 19.83 6.63 -21.44
CA VAL A 331 18.80 7.64 -21.78
C VAL A 331 19.40 8.68 -22.71
N GLU A 332 18.77 8.83 -23.86
CA GLU A 332 19.12 9.82 -24.87
C GLU A 332 18.06 10.93 -24.95
N ARG A 333 18.51 12.16 -25.16
CA ARG A 333 17.62 13.28 -25.49
C ARG A 333 17.49 13.38 -27.01
N LEU A 334 16.26 13.28 -27.50
CA LEU A 334 15.97 13.33 -28.93
C LEU A 334 15.58 14.74 -29.41
N TYR A 335 14.93 15.51 -28.53
CA TYR A 335 14.42 16.82 -28.86
C TYR A 335 14.35 17.71 -27.61
N GLU A 336 14.54 19.02 -27.80
CA GLU A 336 14.39 20.03 -26.75
C GLU A 336 13.78 21.30 -27.34
N SER A 337 12.89 21.91 -26.57
CA SER A 337 12.17 23.13 -26.92
C SER A 337 12.02 24.03 -25.70
N ALA A 338 11.75 25.31 -25.97
CA ALA A 338 11.33 26.25 -24.94
C ALA A 338 9.84 26.09 -24.55
N ALA A 339 9.05 25.45 -25.42
CA ALA A 339 7.65 25.14 -25.15
C ALA A 339 7.53 23.93 -24.22
N ARG A 340 6.40 23.81 -23.53
CA ARG A 340 6.10 22.61 -22.72
C ARG A 340 5.66 21.49 -23.63
N ILE A 341 6.18 20.29 -23.39
CA ILE A 341 5.85 19.10 -24.19
C ILE A 341 4.93 18.19 -23.40
N GLY A 342 3.61 18.30 -23.59
CA GLY A 342 2.62 17.55 -22.81
C GLY A 342 2.53 16.06 -23.17
N ALA A 343 2.09 15.78 -24.39
CA ALA A 343 1.76 14.43 -24.84
C ALA A 343 2.73 13.92 -25.91
N LEU A 344 2.85 12.59 -26.04
CA LEU A 344 3.73 11.90 -27.00
C LEU A 344 3.12 10.57 -27.46
N ALA A 345 3.24 10.28 -28.75
CA ALA A 345 2.96 8.95 -29.31
C ALA A 345 3.88 8.62 -30.49
N LEU A 346 4.02 7.31 -30.75
CA LEU A 346 4.69 6.78 -31.94
C LEU A 346 3.77 6.91 -33.16
N THR A 347 4.36 7.11 -34.34
CA THR A 347 3.64 7.03 -35.61
C THR A 347 3.82 5.65 -36.27
N ASP A 348 2.94 5.32 -37.22
CA ASP A 348 3.01 4.12 -38.04
C ASP A 348 4.19 4.09 -39.03
N ARG A 349 4.94 5.20 -39.13
CA ARG A 349 6.18 5.33 -39.94
C ARG A 349 7.45 5.42 -39.11
N GLY A 350 7.37 5.19 -37.80
CA GLY A 350 8.54 5.23 -36.90
C GLY A 350 9.02 6.64 -36.55
N ASN A 351 8.13 7.63 -36.63
CA ASN A 351 8.37 9.01 -36.15
C ASN A 351 7.63 9.24 -34.83
N LEU A 352 7.62 10.49 -34.37
CA LEU A 352 6.88 10.91 -33.18
C LEU A 352 5.84 11.98 -33.53
N ILE A 353 4.65 11.84 -32.97
CA ILE A 353 3.71 12.95 -32.78
C ILE A 353 3.73 13.36 -31.32
N PHE A 354 3.77 14.66 -31.06
CA PHE A 354 3.78 15.20 -29.70
C PHE A 354 3.09 16.56 -29.67
N THR A 355 3.00 17.17 -28.50
CA THR A 355 2.42 18.52 -28.35
C THR A 355 3.47 19.53 -27.90
N GLU A 356 3.41 20.75 -28.41
CA GLU A 356 4.11 21.92 -27.86
C GLU A 356 3.08 22.97 -27.45
N ASP A 357 2.98 23.25 -26.16
CA ASP A 357 1.91 24.06 -25.58
C ASP A 357 0.53 23.61 -26.11
N SER A 358 -0.14 24.39 -26.95
CA SER A 358 -1.47 24.09 -27.51
C SER A 358 -1.46 23.69 -28.99
N SER A 359 -0.32 23.21 -29.50
CA SER A 359 -0.17 22.69 -30.86
C SER A 359 0.25 21.22 -30.88
N ALA A 360 -0.18 20.46 -31.88
CA ALA A 360 0.35 19.15 -32.21
C ALA A 360 1.49 19.26 -33.23
N VAL A 361 2.49 18.38 -33.13
CA VAL A 361 3.76 18.49 -33.85
C VAL A 361 4.24 17.11 -34.31
N LEU A 362 4.70 17.01 -35.55
CA LEU A 362 5.31 15.80 -36.11
C LEU A 362 6.83 15.95 -36.20
N LEU A 363 7.58 15.07 -35.53
CA LEU A 363 9.03 15.00 -35.55
C LEU A 363 9.52 13.81 -36.37
N ASP A 364 10.27 14.08 -37.42
CA ASP A 364 11.01 13.07 -38.17
C ASP A 364 12.20 12.58 -37.35
N LEU A 365 12.17 11.32 -36.90
CA LEU A 365 13.24 10.76 -36.07
C LEU A 365 14.52 10.47 -36.85
N ALA A 366 14.44 10.23 -38.16
CA ALA A 366 15.60 9.89 -38.97
C ALA A 366 16.53 11.11 -39.17
N CYS A 367 15.96 12.31 -39.26
CA CYS A 367 16.73 13.55 -39.42
C CYS A 367 16.66 14.51 -38.23
N GLY A 368 15.84 14.23 -37.22
CA GLY A 368 15.66 15.05 -36.03
C GLY A 368 14.99 16.41 -36.32
N ARG A 369 14.13 16.49 -37.35
CA ARG A 369 13.49 17.74 -37.79
C ARG A 369 11.99 17.69 -37.65
N ILE A 370 11.42 18.83 -37.27
CA ILE A 370 9.98 19.02 -37.28
C ILE A 370 9.47 19.08 -38.73
N ARG A 371 8.50 18.23 -39.04
CA ARG A 371 7.85 18.18 -40.35
C ARG A 371 6.66 19.13 -40.43
N GLN A 372 5.86 19.19 -39.37
CA GLN A 372 4.59 19.89 -39.39
C GLN A 372 4.19 20.33 -37.98
N TYR A 373 3.51 21.47 -37.93
CA TYR A 373 2.79 21.99 -36.76
C TYR A 373 1.30 22.08 -37.11
N SER A 374 0.44 21.77 -36.14
CA SER A 374 -0.94 22.24 -36.16
C SER A 374 -1.00 23.74 -35.87
N VAL A 375 -2.15 24.36 -36.17
CA VAL A 375 -2.47 25.67 -35.60
C VAL A 375 -2.66 25.49 -34.08
N PRO A 376 -2.19 26.43 -33.24
CA PRO A 376 -2.50 26.41 -31.82
C PRO A 376 -4.02 26.42 -31.61
N VAL A 377 -4.54 25.45 -30.86
CA VAL A 377 -6.00 25.33 -30.63
C VAL A 377 -6.53 26.40 -29.68
N HIS A 378 -5.63 27.10 -28.98
CA HIS A 378 -5.99 28.14 -28.03
C HIS A 378 -5.00 29.32 -28.05
N PRO A 379 -5.47 30.58 -28.00
CA PRO A 379 -4.59 31.75 -28.14
C PRO A 379 -3.84 32.14 -26.86
N ARG A 380 -4.27 31.67 -25.68
CA ARG A 380 -3.63 32.01 -24.41
C ARG A 380 -2.47 31.05 -24.12
N SER A 381 -1.30 31.60 -23.82
CA SER A 381 -0.10 30.84 -23.47
C SER A 381 -0.19 30.08 -22.15
N THR A 382 -1.20 30.35 -21.31
CA THR A 382 -1.45 29.55 -20.10
C THR A 382 -2.05 28.18 -20.43
N TYR A 383 -2.58 27.99 -21.64
CA TYR A 383 -3.13 26.72 -22.08
C TYR A 383 -2.05 25.85 -22.70
N ARG A 384 -2.10 24.57 -22.34
CA ARG A 384 -1.29 23.54 -22.97
C ARG A 384 -2.00 22.20 -22.98
N PHE A 385 -1.58 21.34 -23.88
CA PHE A 385 -1.87 19.93 -23.80
C PHE A 385 -1.10 19.29 -22.64
N ASN A 386 -1.70 18.27 -22.03
CA ASN A 386 -1.21 17.61 -20.83
C ASN A 386 -0.82 16.16 -21.10
N ASP A 387 -1.77 15.24 -21.19
CA ASP A 387 -1.52 13.84 -21.56
C ASP A 387 -2.23 13.52 -22.89
N GLY A 388 -1.84 12.43 -23.54
CA GLY A 388 -2.39 12.03 -24.83
C GLY A 388 -1.91 10.67 -25.31
N ALA A 389 -2.73 10.06 -26.17
CA ALA A 389 -2.46 8.77 -26.80
C ALA A 389 -3.26 8.66 -28.11
N CYS A 390 -2.90 7.69 -28.95
CA CYS A 390 -3.63 7.48 -30.20
C CYS A 390 -4.83 6.57 -30.01
N ASP A 391 -5.89 6.87 -30.74
CA ASP A 391 -7.08 6.04 -30.82
C ASP A 391 -6.90 4.86 -31.79
N PRO A 392 -7.84 3.90 -31.84
CA PRO A 392 -7.73 2.73 -32.72
C PRO A 392 -7.77 3.04 -34.22
N GLN A 393 -8.16 4.25 -34.61
CA GLN A 393 -8.15 4.71 -36.00
C GLN A 393 -6.82 5.41 -36.37
N GLY A 394 -5.90 5.54 -35.41
CA GLY A 394 -4.61 6.20 -35.59
C GLY A 394 -4.68 7.72 -35.50
N ARG A 395 -5.68 8.27 -34.81
CA ARG A 395 -5.81 9.70 -34.55
C ARG A 395 -5.25 10.03 -33.17
N PHE A 396 -4.62 11.18 -33.01
CA PHE A 396 -3.96 11.55 -31.76
C PHE A 396 -4.93 12.31 -30.86
N VAL A 397 -5.23 11.78 -29.67
CA VAL A 397 -6.15 12.41 -28.71
C VAL A 397 -5.35 12.93 -27.52
N THR A 398 -5.60 14.17 -27.12
CA THR A 398 -4.89 14.80 -26.01
C THR A 398 -5.76 15.78 -25.23
N GLY A 399 -5.45 15.91 -23.94
CA GLY A 399 -6.15 16.76 -22.99
C GLY A 399 -5.61 18.18 -22.93
N LEU A 400 -6.43 19.17 -23.27
CA LEU A 400 -6.10 20.59 -23.07
C LEU A 400 -6.44 21.01 -21.64
N MET A 401 -5.52 21.74 -21.00
CA MET A 401 -5.70 22.34 -19.67
C MET A 401 -5.22 23.79 -19.63
N ASP A 402 -5.66 24.53 -18.60
CA ASP A 402 -5.08 25.81 -18.19
C ASP A 402 -4.16 25.59 -16.99
N GLU A 403 -2.97 26.20 -16.96
CA GLU A 403 -2.01 26.11 -15.83
C GLU A 403 -2.57 26.64 -14.50
N VAL A 404 -3.65 27.40 -14.56
CA VAL A 404 -4.48 27.74 -13.39
C VAL A 404 -5.82 27.05 -13.55
N PRO A 405 -5.93 25.75 -13.21
CA PRO A 405 -7.15 24.99 -13.47
C PRO A 405 -8.32 25.62 -12.72
N SER A 406 -9.35 25.99 -13.48
CA SER A 406 -10.67 26.31 -12.93
C SER A 406 -11.67 25.31 -13.50
N GLY A 407 -12.76 25.03 -12.76
CA GLY A 407 -13.69 23.98 -13.17
C GLY A 407 -14.22 24.20 -14.59
N GLY A 408 -14.00 23.22 -15.47
CA GLY A 408 -14.56 23.20 -16.82
C GLY A 408 -13.77 23.91 -17.93
N THR A 409 -12.52 24.33 -17.69
CA THR A 409 -11.68 24.96 -18.72
C THR A 409 -10.95 23.96 -19.64
N GLY A 410 -10.95 22.68 -19.29
CA GLY A 410 -10.29 21.62 -20.04
C GLY A 410 -11.20 20.85 -20.98
N ALA A 411 -10.60 20.24 -21.99
CA ALA A 411 -11.28 19.47 -23.02
C ALA A 411 -10.36 18.41 -23.62
N LEU A 412 -10.94 17.36 -24.20
CA LEU A 412 -10.21 16.40 -25.03
C LEU A 412 -10.30 16.84 -26.49
N PHE A 413 -9.14 16.93 -27.12
CA PHE A 413 -8.98 17.22 -28.54
C PHE A 413 -8.49 15.98 -29.27
N ARG A 414 -8.87 15.86 -30.54
CA ARG A 414 -8.40 14.82 -31.45
C ARG A 414 -7.80 15.45 -32.70
N PHE A 415 -6.63 15.00 -33.11
CA PHE A 415 -5.94 15.39 -34.33
C PHE A 415 -5.95 14.25 -35.35
N ASP A 416 -6.31 14.57 -36.59
CA ASP A 416 -6.21 13.64 -37.71
C ASP A 416 -4.80 13.62 -38.35
N GLY A 417 -4.62 12.82 -39.40
CA GLY A 417 -3.35 12.71 -40.14
C GLY A 417 -2.88 14.01 -40.81
N GLN A 418 -3.74 15.04 -40.90
CA GLN A 418 -3.39 16.37 -41.40
C GLN A 418 -3.14 17.37 -40.26
N LEU A 419 -3.15 16.91 -39.00
CA LEU A 419 -3.11 17.71 -37.78
C LEU A 419 -4.27 18.72 -37.67
N SER A 420 -5.43 18.39 -38.24
CA SER A 420 -6.67 19.14 -38.01
C SER A 420 -7.29 18.69 -36.69
N ASP A 421 -7.62 19.65 -35.82
CA ASP A 421 -8.16 19.38 -34.50
C ASP A 421 -9.70 19.33 -34.46
N GLU A 422 -10.24 18.52 -33.56
CA GLU A 422 -11.65 18.51 -33.19
C GLU A 422 -11.79 18.30 -31.67
N VAL A 423 -12.67 19.07 -31.02
CA VAL A 423 -13.05 18.84 -29.62
C VAL A 423 -14.00 17.65 -29.55
N ILE A 424 -13.63 16.60 -28.81
CA ILE A 424 -14.44 15.38 -28.67
C ILE A 424 -15.13 15.28 -27.30
N HIS A 425 -14.66 16.03 -26.31
CA HIS A 425 -15.27 16.11 -24.97
C HIS A 425 -14.84 17.39 -24.26
N CYS A 426 -15.72 17.98 -23.43
CA CYS A 426 -15.45 19.23 -22.71
C CYS A 426 -15.92 19.16 -21.25
N GLY A 427 -15.58 20.16 -20.45
CA GLY A 427 -16.01 20.25 -19.05
C GLY A 427 -15.08 19.58 -18.06
N LEU A 428 -13.88 19.20 -18.49
CA LEU A 428 -12.83 18.69 -17.62
C LEU A 428 -12.05 19.86 -16.98
N ALA A 429 -11.33 19.59 -15.90
CA ALA A 429 -10.44 20.58 -15.27
C ALA A 429 -8.96 20.29 -15.56
N LEU A 430 -8.55 19.03 -15.38
CA LEU A 430 -7.18 18.57 -15.65
C LEU A 430 -7.23 17.20 -16.33
N PRO A 431 -7.43 17.17 -17.66
CA PRO A 431 -7.47 15.91 -18.38
C PRO A 431 -6.08 15.25 -18.39
N ASN A 432 -6.06 13.98 -18.03
CA ASN A 432 -4.88 13.14 -17.95
C ASN A 432 -5.22 11.73 -18.45
N GLY A 433 -4.20 10.86 -18.51
CA GLY A 433 -4.30 9.42 -18.66
C GLY A 433 -5.36 8.94 -19.64
N LEU A 434 -4.99 8.60 -20.87
CA LEU A 434 -5.90 8.05 -21.87
C LEU A 434 -5.52 6.61 -22.23
N ALA A 435 -6.51 5.72 -22.25
CA ALA A 435 -6.32 4.34 -22.69
C ALA A 435 -7.58 3.77 -23.33
N TRP A 436 -7.42 2.93 -24.37
CA TRP A 436 -8.53 2.26 -25.04
C TRP A 436 -8.57 0.78 -24.68
N SER A 437 -9.77 0.23 -24.54
CA SER A 437 -9.97 -1.22 -24.43
C SER A 437 -9.34 -1.95 -25.61
N ALA A 438 -9.01 -3.24 -25.43
CA ALA A 438 -8.36 -4.05 -26.45
C ALA A 438 -9.15 -4.15 -27.78
N ASP A 439 -10.47 -4.03 -27.71
CA ASP A 439 -11.37 -3.99 -28.88
C ASP A 439 -11.54 -2.58 -29.48
N GLY A 440 -10.96 -1.56 -28.85
CA GLY A 440 -11.01 -0.16 -29.29
C GLY A 440 -12.34 0.55 -29.06
N GLN A 441 -13.33 -0.09 -28.43
CA GLN A 441 -14.69 0.45 -28.32
C GLN A 441 -14.92 1.29 -27.06
N THR A 442 -14.02 1.26 -26.09
CA THR A 442 -14.13 2.03 -24.84
C THR A 442 -12.89 2.88 -24.63
N LEU A 443 -13.07 4.18 -24.42
CA LEU A 443 -12.03 5.08 -23.94
C LEU A 443 -12.13 5.24 -22.43
N PHE A 444 -11.01 5.11 -21.73
CA PHE A 444 -10.82 5.51 -20.34
C PHE A 444 -10.03 6.81 -20.30
N PHE A 445 -10.46 7.75 -19.46
CA PHE A 445 -9.76 9.02 -19.29
C PHE A 445 -9.89 9.58 -17.87
N VAL A 446 -8.92 10.38 -17.45
CA VAL A 446 -8.82 10.90 -16.09
C VAL A 446 -9.12 12.41 -16.05
N ASP A 447 -9.87 12.83 -15.03
CA ASP A 447 -9.82 14.22 -14.54
C ASP A 447 -9.19 14.23 -13.14
N SER A 448 -7.94 14.67 -13.08
CA SER A 448 -7.12 14.63 -11.87
C SER A 448 -7.63 15.56 -10.78
N VAL A 449 -8.25 16.70 -11.15
CA VAL A 449 -8.81 17.64 -10.17
C VAL A 449 -10.09 17.06 -9.58
N ALA A 450 -10.91 16.41 -10.41
CA ALA A 450 -12.12 15.74 -9.95
C ALA A 450 -11.85 14.44 -9.17
N ARG A 451 -10.62 13.89 -9.26
CA ARG A 451 -10.25 12.55 -8.76
C ARG A 451 -11.12 11.44 -9.33
N LYS A 452 -11.43 11.56 -10.62
CA LYS A 452 -12.35 10.67 -11.33
C LYS A 452 -11.68 10.06 -12.54
N ILE A 453 -11.94 8.78 -12.70
CA ILE A 453 -11.64 8.02 -13.90
C ILE A 453 -12.98 7.76 -14.57
N TYR A 454 -13.09 8.17 -15.82
CA TYR A 454 -14.27 7.99 -16.64
C TYR A 454 -14.04 6.90 -17.67
N ARG A 455 -15.14 6.29 -18.12
CA ARG A 455 -15.18 5.48 -19.33
C ARG A 455 -16.26 6.01 -20.27
N ALA A 456 -16.05 5.87 -21.56
CA ALA A 456 -16.99 6.27 -22.60
C ALA A 456 -16.95 5.29 -23.77
N GLU A 457 -18.08 5.13 -24.44
CA GLU A 457 -18.13 4.46 -25.73
C GLU A 457 -17.38 5.31 -26.77
N TYR A 458 -16.53 4.66 -27.56
CA TYR A 458 -15.65 5.26 -28.55
C TYR A 458 -15.95 4.70 -29.95
N PRO A 459 -16.98 5.21 -30.64
CA PRO A 459 -17.31 4.79 -32.00
C PRO A 459 -16.21 5.21 -32.99
N ALA A 460 -16.18 4.59 -34.17
CA ALA A 460 -15.12 4.82 -35.17
C ALA A 460 -15.03 6.28 -35.63
N GLU A 461 -16.12 7.03 -35.57
CA GLU A 461 -16.20 8.45 -35.83
C GLU A 461 -15.38 9.27 -34.83
N GLY A 462 -15.09 8.74 -33.65
CA GLY A 462 -14.20 9.30 -32.63
C GLY A 462 -14.81 10.45 -31.82
N ARG A 463 -16.14 10.45 -31.63
CA ARG A 463 -16.85 11.33 -30.68
C ARG A 463 -17.35 10.50 -29.51
N LEU A 464 -17.16 10.96 -28.29
CA LEU A 464 -17.50 10.17 -27.10
C LEU A 464 -19.01 10.04 -26.93
N GLU A 465 -19.45 8.81 -26.65
CA GLU A 465 -20.84 8.49 -26.29
C GLU A 465 -20.87 7.87 -24.87
N GLN A 466 -22.01 7.97 -24.18
CA GLN A 466 -22.26 7.31 -22.89
C GLN A 466 -21.14 7.48 -21.83
N VAL A 467 -20.65 8.71 -21.63
CA VAL A 467 -19.64 9.00 -20.61
C VAL A 467 -20.19 8.66 -19.21
N SER A 468 -19.52 7.76 -18.51
CA SER A 468 -19.88 7.30 -17.17
C SER A 468 -18.67 7.23 -16.25
N LEU A 469 -18.91 7.33 -14.95
CA LEU A 469 -17.87 7.14 -13.95
C LEU A 469 -17.42 5.67 -13.95
N PHE A 470 -16.11 5.46 -14.06
CA PHE A 470 -15.49 4.14 -13.87
C PHE A 470 -15.06 3.95 -12.42
N ALA A 471 -14.30 4.90 -11.87
CA ALA A 471 -13.87 4.87 -10.47
C ALA A 471 -13.57 6.28 -9.93
N GLU A 472 -13.75 6.46 -8.62
CA GLU A 472 -13.26 7.62 -7.85
C GLU A 472 -12.04 7.19 -7.04
N THR A 473 -10.96 7.97 -7.10
CA THR A 473 -9.73 7.61 -6.37
C THR A 473 -9.72 8.21 -4.96
N PRO A 474 -9.19 7.49 -3.95
CA PRO A 474 -9.14 7.98 -2.57
C PRO A 474 -8.38 9.31 -2.44
N ALA A 475 -8.94 10.27 -1.70
CA ALA A 475 -8.39 11.63 -1.61
C ALA A 475 -7.05 11.68 -0.84
N GLU A 476 -6.86 10.76 0.09
CA GLU A 476 -5.65 10.57 0.89
C GLU A 476 -4.49 9.97 0.08
N LEU A 477 -4.78 9.40 -1.09
CA LEU A 477 -3.78 8.80 -1.98
C LEU A 477 -3.42 9.72 -3.14
N GLY A 478 -3.62 11.03 -3.02
CA GLY A 478 -3.21 11.99 -4.05
C GLY A 478 -4.25 12.18 -5.16
N ARG A 479 -3.79 12.37 -6.40
CA ARG A 479 -4.65 12.58 -7.58
C ARG A 479 -4.31 11.56 -8.68
N PRO A 480 -5.32 11.01 -9.36
CA PRO A 480 -5.08 10.11 -10.47
C PRO A 480 -4.44 10.88 -11.61
N ASP A 481 -3.52 10.25 -12.33
CA ASP A 481 -2.75 10.89 -13.38
C ASP A 481 -2.73 9.98 -14.62
N GLY A 482 -1.59 9.64 -15.21
CA GLY A 482 -1.49 8.71 -16.33
C GLY A 482 -1.91 7.27 -15.99
N ILE A 483 -2.48 6.58 -16.99
CA ILE A 483 -3.08 5.25 -16.86
C ILE A 483 -2.57 4.26 -17.92
N ALA A 484 -2.70 2.96 -17.62
CA ALA A 484 -2.46 1.88 -18.57
C ALA A 484 -3.42 0.71 -18.36
N LEU A 485 -3.94 0.15 -19.45
CA LEU A 485 -4.82 -1.03 -19.44
C LEU A 485 -4.01 -2.33 -19.48
N ASP A 486 -4.44 -3.30 -18.70
CA ASP A 486 -3.98 -4.67 -18.79
C ASP A 486 -4.85 -5.52 -19.73
N ARG A 487 -4.43 -6.75 -19.99
CA ARG A 487 -5.12 -7.70 -20.90
C ARG A 487 -6.45 -8.24 -20.35
N GLU A 488 -6.71 -8.13 -19.06
CA GLU A 488 -7.96 -8.55 -18.43
C GLU A 488 -8.98 -7.41 -18.31
N GLY A 489 -8.60 -6.22 -18.77
CA GLY A 489 -9.42 -5.01 -18.71
C GLY A 489 -9.29 -4.27 -17.37
N GLY A 490 -8.31 -4.62 -16.55
CA GLY A 490 -7.90 -3.87 -15.38
C GLY A 490 -7.10 -2.62 -15.75
N LEU A 491 -7.13 -1.62 -14.87
CA LEU A 491 -6.57 -0.30 -15.10
C LEU A 491 -5.56 0.07 -14.02
N TRP A 492 -4.31 0.26 -14.45
CA TRP A 492 -3.23 0.83 -13.65
C TRP A 492 -3.28 2.35 -13.69
N VAL A 493 -3.13 2.99 -12.53
CA VAL A 493 -3.32 4.44 -12.36
C VAL A 493 -2.22 5.01 -11.47
N CYS A 494 -1.41 5.92 -12.02
CA CYS A 494 -0.44 6.68 -11.24
C CYS A 494 -1.13 7.67 -10.30
N GLN A 495 -0.61 7.83 -9.08
CA GLN A 495 -1.14 8.79 -8.11
C GLN A 495 -0.15 9.91 -7.80
N PHE A 496 -0.37 11.08 -8.39
CA PHE A 496 0.44 12.27 -8.13
C PHE A 496 0.26 12.75 -6.68
N ASN A 497 1.37 12.95 -5.96
CA ASN A 497 1.43 13.17 -4.50
C ASN A 497 0.89 12.01 -3.64
N GLY A 498 0.63 10.84 -4.24
CA GLY A 498 0.11 9.66 -3.55
C GLY A 498 1.16 8.63 -3.13
N SER A 499 2.39 8.75 -3.63
CA SER A 499 3.45 7.74 -3.47
C SER A 499 3.01 6.31 -3.84
N CYS A 500 2.11 6.14 -4.82
CA CYS A 500 1.64 4.82 -5.22
C CYS A 500 1.11 4.75 -6.66
N LEU A 501 0.94 3.51 -7.12
CA LEU A 501 0.06 3.14 -8.21
C LEU A 501 -1.17 2.44 -7.63
N LEU A 502 -2.33 2.65 -8.24
CA LEU A 502 -3.55 1.91 -7.94
C LEU A 502 -3.91 1.01 -9.13
N HIS A 503 -4.47 -0.16 -8.83
CA HIS A 503 -5.05 -1.03 -9.83
C HIS A 503 -6.54 -1.20 -9.59
N TYR A 504 -7.35 -1.00 -10.63
CA TYR A 504 -8.78 -1.25 -10.62
C TYR A 504 -9.11 -2.43 -11.51
N ASP A 505 -9.98 -3.34 -11.07
CA ASP A 505 -10.51 -4.38 -11.95
C ASP A 505 -11.38 -3.77 -13.08
N ARG A 506 -11.78 -4.59 -14.06
CA ARG A 506 -12.66 -4.17 -15.17
C ARG A 506 -14.02 -3.59 -14.75
N HIS A 507 -14.40 -3.73 -13.49
CA HIS A 507 -15.64 -3.22 -12.91
C HIS A 507 -15.45 -1.91 -12.13
N GLY A 508 -14.21 -1.43 -12.00
CA GLY A 508 -13.87 -0.21 -11.28
C GLY A 508 -13.65 -0.42 -9.78
N HIS A 509 -13.44 -1.66 -9.32
CA HIS A 509 -13.07 -1.93 -7.92
C HIS A 509 -11.57 -1.85 -7.73
N LEU A 510 -11.11 -1.11 -6.72
CA LEU A 510 -9.70 -1.07 -6.33
C LEU A 510 -9.27 -2.46 -5.82
N THR A 511 -8.33 -3.10 -6.50
CA THR A 511 -7.81 -4.43 -6.13
C THR A 511 -6.40 -4.39 -5.57
N GLU A 512 -5.57 -3.44 -6.03
CA GLU A 512 -4.17 -3.39 -5.63
C GLU A 512 -3.69 -1.95 -5.41
N GLN A 513 -2.70 -1.82 -4.53
CA GLN A 513 -1.94 -0.60 -4.31
C GLN A 513 -0.46 -0.94 -4.27
N VAL A 514 0.32 -0.34 -5.17
CA VAL A 514 1.78 -0.51 -5.23
C VAL A 514 2.44 0.75 -4.68
N VAL A 515 3.18 0.60 -3.58
CA VAL A 515 3.90 1.73 -2.97
C VAL A 515 5.12 2.10 -3.80
N MET A 516 5.21 3.37 -4.17
CA MET A 516 6.34 3.95 -4.90
C MET A 516 7.33 4.60 -3.93
N PRO A 517 8.65 4.50 -4.18
CA PRO A 517 9.67 5.11 -3.32
C PRO A 517 9.80 6.63 -3.49
N VAL A 518 8.93 7.23 -4.31
CA VAL A 518 8.89 8.66 -4.63
C VAL A 518 7.46 9.17 -4.58
N PRO A 519 7.25 10.45 -4.23
CA PRO A 519 5.92 10.97 -3.92
C PRO A 519 5.03 11.18 -5.15
N ARG A 520 5.62 11.30 -6.35
CA ARG A 520 4.91 11.73 -7.57
C ARG A 520 5.17 10.82 -8.75
N PRO A 521 4.65 9.57 -8.74
CA PRO A 521 4.35 8.85 -9.97
C PRO A 521 3.38 9.66 -10.82
N THR A 522 3.60 9.71 -12.12
CA THR A 522 2.90 10.64 -13.02
C THR A 522 2.21 9.92 -14.17
N SER A 523 2.88 9.01 -14.87
CA SER A 523 2.25 8.20 -15.91
C SER A 523 2.89 6.84 -16.06
N CYS A 524 2.22 5.94 -16.77
CA CYS A 524 2.69 4.58 -16.96
C CYS A 524 2.32 4.00 -18.33
N CYS A 525 3.12 3.05 -18.79
CA CYS A 525 2.79 2.23 -19.95
C CYS A 525 3.43 0.86 -19.85
N PHE A 526 2.81 -0.12 -20.48
CA PHE A 526 3.40 -1.46 -20.60
C PHE A 526 4.42 -1.51 -21.73
N GLY A 527 5.49 -2.27 -21.48
CA GLY A 527 6.59 -2.54 -22.40
C GLY A 527 7.29 -3.85 -22.06
N GLY A 528 8.44 -4.07 -22.69
CA GLY A 528 9.09 -5.39 -22.75
C GLY A 528 8.52 -6.25 -23.88
N GLU A 529 9.23 -7.31 -24.24
CA GLU A 529 8.89 -8.22 -25.36
C GLU A 529 7.45 -8.78 -25.25
N ASN A 530 7.02 -9.08 -24.01
CA ASN A 530 5.69 -9.63 -23.72
C ASN A 530 4.73 -8.61 -23.11
N LEU A 531 5.04 -7.30 -23.15
CA LEU A 531 4.29 -6.25 -22.45
C LEU A 531 4.03 -6.58 -20.97
N ASP A 532 4.97 -7.22 -20.30
CA ASP A 532 4.87 -7.66 -18.90
C ASP A 532 5.58 -6.72 -17.92
N THR A 533 6.15 -5.62 -18.43
CA THR A 533 6.85 -4.61 -17.64
C THR A 533 6.06 -3.32 -17.71
N LEU A 534 5.57 -2.83 -16.57
CA LEU A 534 4.92 -1.52 -16.46
C LEU A 534 5.99 -0.49 -16.13
N TYR A 535 6.31 0.39 -17.07
CA TYR A 535 7.21 1.53 -16.85
C TYR A 535 6.43 2.70 -16.25
N ILE A 536 7.07 3.43 -15.34
CA ILE A 536 6.46 4.52 -14.58
C ILE A 536 7.35 5.75 -14.60
N THR A 537 6.83 6.84 -15.14
CA THR A 537 7.46 8.17 -15.05
C THR A 537 7.13 8.81 -13.71
N THR A 538 8.00 9.72 -13.26
CA THR A 538 7.83 10.42 -11.99
C THR A 538 8.27 11.88 -12.13
N ALA A 539 7.97 12.72 -11.12
CA ALA A 539 8.18 14.17 -11.21
C ALA A 539 8.82 14.80 -9.96
N ARG A 540 9.46 15.95 -10.19
CA ARG A 540 10.05 16.86 -9.20
C ARG A 540 9.30 18.19 -9.09
N VAL A 541 8.48 18.53 -10.08
CA VAL A 541 7.85 19.85 -10.26
C VAL A 541 7.06 20.30 -9.04
N GLY A 542 7.50 21.36 -8.36
CA GLY A 542 6.83 21.86 -7.15
C GLY A 542 7.19 21.09 -5.86
N MET A 543 8.28 20.33 -5.83
CA MET A 543 8.87 19.81 -4.58
C MET A 543 9.74 20.90 -3.94
N ALA A 544 9.59 21.10 -2.63
CA ALA A 544 10.49 21.98 -1.89
C ALA A 544 11.92 21.38 -1.82
N PRO A 545 12.97 22.20 -1.65
CA PRO A 545 14.35 21.70 -1.54
C PRO A 545 14.55 20.64 -0.44
N ALA A 546 13.78 20.71 0.66
CA ALA A 546 13.82 19.70 1.71
C ALA A 546 13.25 18.34 1.25
N GLN A 547 12.16 18.36 0.47
CA GLN A 547 11.58 17.14 -0.09
C GLN A 547 12.50 16.51 -1.14
N LEU A 548 13.16 17.31 -1.98
CA LEU A 548 14.13 16.80 -2.96
C LEU A 548 15.36 16.16 -2.31
N ARG A 549 15.74 16.60 -1.10
CA ARG A 549 16.77 15.91 -0.30
C ARG A 549 16.27 14.60 0.31
N HIS A 550 14.98 14.53 0.66
CA HIS A 550 14.37 13.33 1.22
C HIS A 550 14.08 12.27 0.14
N TYR A 551 13.73 12.70 -1.06
CA TYR A 551 13.45 11.87 -2.23
C TYR A 551 14.41 12.23 -3.38
N PRO A 552 15.69 11.84 -3.28
CA PRO A 552 16.71 12.21 -4.28
C PRO A 552 16.42 11.64 -5.67
N ASP A 553 15.69 10.54 -5.74
CA ASP A 553 15.32 9.82 -6.97
C ASP A 553 13.96 10.26 -7.53
N ALA A 554 13.36 11.34 -7.03
CA ALA A 554 12.17 11.93 -7.66
C ALA A 554 12.53 12.48 -9.05
N GLY A 555 11.66 12.23 -10.04
CA GLY A 555 11.91 12.54 -11.44
C GLY A 555 12.63 11.43 -12.21
N ASP A 556 12.98 10.32 -11.55
CA ASP A 556 13.57 9.15 -12.19
C ASP A 556 12.50 8.20 -12.75
N LEU A 557 12.93 7.30 -13.64
CA LEU A 557 12.07 6.31 -14.29
C LEU A 557 12.11 5.00 -13.51
N TYR A 558 10.95 4.39 -13.28
CA TYR A 558 10.78 3.13 -12.56
C TYR A 558 10.10 2.07 -13.43
N ALA A 559 10.17 0.82 -12.99
CA ALA A 559 9.40 -0.27 -13.57
C ALA A 559 8.92 -1.25 -12.48
N ILE A 560 7.76 -1.85 -12.71
CA ILE A 560 7.29 -3.05 -12.00
C ILE A 560 6.94 -4.13 -13.02
N ARG A 561 6.77 -5.38 -12.56
CA ARG A 561 6.27 -6.49 -13.38
C ARG A 561 4.92 -6.98 -12.84
N PRO A 562 3.79 -6.41 -13.30
CA PRO A 562 2.45 -6.88 -12.98
C PRO A 562 2.23 -8.33 -13.40
N GLU A 563 1.34 -9.05 -12.72
CA GLU A 563 0.97 -10.42 -13.08
C GLU A 563 0.25 -10.47 -14.42
N VAL A 564 -0.66 -9.52 -14.61
CA VAL A 564 -1.35 -9.30 -15.87
C VAL A 564 -0.56 -8.28 -16.68
N GLY A 565 0.01 -8.71 -17.80
CA GLY A 565 0.66 -7.81 -18.75
C GLY A 565 -0.34 -6.91 -19.48
N GLY A 566 0.22 -5.95 -20.21
CA GLY A 566 -0.51 -4.87 -20.85
C GLY A 566 -1.00 -5.11 -22.26
N ILE A 567 -1.68 -4.09 -22.76
CA ILE A 567 -1.97 -3.92 -24.18
C ILE A 567 -1.03 -2.89 -24.81
N ALA A 568 -0.74 -3.06 -26.09
CA ALA A 568 0.05 -2.09 -26.84
C ALA A 568 -0.76 -0.80 -27.07
N ARG A 569 -0.09 0.36 -27.02
CA ARG A 569 -0.70 1.63 -27.45
C ARG A 569 -0.86 1.65 -28.98
N HIS A 570 -1.91 2.29 -29.47
CA HIS A 570 -2.06 2.54 -30.90
C HIS A 570 -1.03 3.56 -31.39
N ALA A 571 -0.69 3.50 -32.67
CA ALA A 571 0.20 4.44 -33.34
C ALA A 571 -0.59 5.49 -34.12
N PHE A 572 -0.05 6.69 -34.24
CA PHE A 572 -0.60 7.74 -35.08
C PHE A 572 -0.40 7.40 -36.56
N LYS A 573 -1.44 7.61 -37.38
CA LYS A 573 -1.39 7.34 -38.81
C LYS A 573 -0.99 8.60 -39.58
N GLU A 574 0.24 8.61 -40.09
CA GLU A 574 0.81 9.70 -40.91
C GLU A 574 0.25 9.77 -42.33
#